data_AF-L0MAC9-F1
#
_entry.id   AF-L0MAC9-F1
#
_cell.length_a   1.000
_cell.length_b   1.000
_cell.length_c   1.000
_cell.angle_alpha   90.00
_cell.angle_beta   90.00
_cell.angle_gamma   90.00
#
_symmetry.space_group_name_H-M   'P 1'
#
loop_
_entity.id
_entity.type
_entity.pdbx_description
1 polymer ?
#
loop_
_entity_poly.entity_id
_entity_poly.type
_entity_poly.pdbx_seq_one_letter_code
_entity_poly.pdbx_strand_id
1 'polypeptide(L)'
;MWHDITRTNDFRVLNVKAVTLYDVATHAGVSYQTVSRVVNQAEHVSAKTRAKVEAAMKELNYIPNHAAQQLAGKQSPLIGVATINLALHAPSQIVAAIKSRADQSGASVVIAMVESGGVEACEKAVHNLLARRVTGIIINVPLENDDALKVARAAGNVPVLFLDVSERTPVNSIVFSHEEGARLGVEHLLEHGHQRIALLSGPTSKSVSARLRLASWHEHLQRHQLQPVAILEGDWSALSGFQQTQQMLLNGTLPTAILVANDQMALGVMRAISEYGLRVGSDISVIGYDDTEDSSCYIPPLTTIRQDFPVLGRGSVDRLLAMSTGHSPSGNELLPVSLIQRKTVRRPNTETVSGEMLAESLMRLARQVSRL
;
A
#
# COMPACT_ATOMS: atom_id res chain seq x y z
N MET A 1 -0.96 27.47 55.62
CA MET A 1 -2.41 27.31 55.41
C MET A 1 -2.74 27.64 53.96
N TRP A 2 -2.46 26.73 53.02
CA TRP A 2 -3.12 26.64 51.70
C TRP A 2 -2.96 25.18 51.27
N HIS A 3 -4.09 24.47 51.33
CA HIS A 3 -4.20 23.04 51.09
C HIS A 3 -4.09 22.71 49.61
N ASP A 4 -3.26 21.70 49.32
CA ASP A 4 -3.51 20.54 48.48
C ASP A 4 -4.76 20.62 47.56
N ILE A 5 -4.53 20.84 46.26
CA ILE A 5 -5.53 20.63 45.21
C ILE A 5 -5.13 19.37 44.45
N THR A 6 -5.40 18.22 45.06
CA THR A 6 -5.55 16.96 44.33
C THR A 6 -6.92 16.97 43.66
N ARG A 7 -6.99 17.47 42.42
CA ARG A 7 -8.15 17.23 41.54
C ARG A 7 -8.17 15.76 41.16
N THR A 8 -8.95 14.97 41.90
CA THR A 8 -9.43 13.66 41.48
C THR A 8 -10.19 13.82 40.17
N ASN A 9 -9.58 13.32 39.09
CA ASN A 9 -10.19 13.27 37.77
C ASN A 9 -11.15 12.06 37.76
N ASP A 10 -12.38 12.29 38.21
CA ASP A 10 -13.42 11.27 38.34
C ASP A 10 -14.03 10.99 36.96
N PHE A 11 -13.31 10.23 36.13
CA PHE A 11 -13.88 9.66 34.90
C PHE A 11 -14.95 8.64 35.28
N ARG A 12 -16.21 9.06 35.35
CA ARG A 12 -17.34 8.13 35.39
C ARG A 12 -17.38 7.37 34.07
N VAL A 13 -16.95 6.11 34.10
CA VAL A 13 -17.28 5.13 33.06
C VAL A 13 -18.79 4.99 33.07
N LEU A 14 -19.47 5.62 32.11
CA LEU A 14 -20.89 5.39 31.87
C LEU A 14 -21.05 3.92 31.45
N ASN A 15 -21.47 3.08 32.40
CA ASN A 15 -21.79 1.69 32.12
C ASN A 15 -23.15 1.66 31.41
N VAL A 16 -23.15 1.95 30.11
CA VAL A 16 -24.36 1.85 29.28
C VAL A 16 -24.70 0.37 29.18
N LYS A 17 -25.73 -0.06 29.92
CA LYS A 17 -26.21 -1.43 29.87
C LYS A 17 -26.65 -1.75 28.45
N ALA A 18 -25.90 -2.62 27.76
CA ALA A 18 -26.22 -3.01 26.39
C ALA A 18 -27.60 -3.69 26.36
N VAL A 19 -28.44 -3.25 25.41
CA VAL A 19 -29.74 -3.89 25.15
C VAL A 19 -29.49 -5.34 24.74
N THR A 20 -30.21 -6.26 25.35
CA THR A 20 -30.06 -7.70 25.13
C THR A 20 -31.17 -8.25 24.24
N LEU A 21 -30.98 -9.47 23.71
CA LEU A 21 -32.03 -10.20 23.02
C LEU A 21 -33.30 -10.39 23.87
N TYR A 22 -33.17 -10.45 25.20
CA TYR A 22 -34.31 -10.56 26.12
C TYR A 22 -35.13 -9.27 26.19
N ASP A 23 -34.47 -8.11 26.14
CA ASP A 23 -35.14 -6.81 26.12
C ASP A 23 -35.96 -6.66 24.84
N VAL A 24 -35.39 -7.06 23.69
CA VAL A 24 -36.11 -7.10 22.40
C VAL A 24 -37.29 -8.08 22.45
N ALA A 25 -37.11 -9.28 23.02
CA ALA A 25 -38.16 -10.27 23.13
C ALA A 25 -39.34 -9.76 23.96
N THR A 26 -39.04 -9.10 25.09
CA THR A 26 -40.03 -8.49 25.99
C THR A 26 -40.78 -7.37 25.27
N HIS A 27 -40.07 -6.46 24.61
CA HIS A 27 -40.66 -5.33 23.89
C HIS A 27 -41.51 -5.77 22.70
N ALA A 28 -41.05 -6.76 21.93
CA ALA A 28 -41.78 -7.34 20.82
C ALA A 28 -42.89 -8.32 21.25
N GLY A 29 -42.98 -8.69 22.53
CA GLY A 29 -43.95 -9.66 23.04
C GLY A 29 -43.84 -11.03 22.36
N VAL A 30 -42.62 -11.53 22.15
CA VAL A 30 -42.33 -12.85 21.57
C VAL A 30 -41.27 -13.57 22.42
N SER A 31 -41.02 -14.85 22.16
CA SER A 31 -39.95 -15.57 22.87
C SER A 31 -38.55 -15.14 22.40
N TYR A 32 -37.55 -15.27 23.28
CA TYR A 32 -36.13 -15.10 22.95
C TYR A 32 -35.72 -15.90 21.69
N GLN A 33 -36.19 -17.14 21.57
CA GLN A 33 -35.92 -18.01 20.42
C GLN A 33 -36.49 -17.43 19.11
N THR A 34 -37.64 -16.75 19.18
CA THR A 34 -38.25 -16.08 18.02
C THR A 34 -37.42 -14.88 17.58
N VAL A 35 -36.95 -14.05 18.52
CA VAL A 35 -36.04 -12.93 18.21
C VAL A 35 -34.73 -13.45 17.61
N SER A 36 -34.14 -14.49 18.22
CA SER A 36 -32.94 -15.15 17.69
C SER A 36 -33.14 -15.63 16.26
N ARG A 37 -34.28 -16.28 15.93
CA ARG A 37 -34.60 -16.69 14.56
C ARG A 37 -34.72 -15.53 13.59
N VAL A 38 -35.31 -14.40 14.00
CA VAL A 38 -35.41 -13.18 13.16
C VAL A 38 -34.05 -12.55 12.93
N VAL A 39 -33.25 -12.35 13.98
CA VAL A 39 -31.86 -11.86 13.90
C VAL A 39 -31.03 -12.77 12.98
N ASN A 40 -31.30 -14.07 13.04
CA ASN A 40 -30.67 -15.09 12.21
C ASN A 40 -31.37 -15.32 10.87
N GLN A 41 -32.28 -14.46 10.42
CA GLN A 41 -32.96 -14.57 9.13
C GLN A 41 -33.54 -15.97 8.81
N ALA A 42 -33.93 -16.77 9.81
CA ALA A 42 -34.41 -18.13 9.60
C ALA A 42 -35.74 -18.15 8.80
N GLU A 43 -35.92 -19.15 7.93
CA GLU A 43 -37.08 -19.23 7.01
C GLU A 43 -38.43 -19.42 7.74
N HIS A 44 -38.45 -20.09 8.89
CA HIS A 44 -39.67 -20.43 9.62
C HIS A 44 -40.17 -19.34 10.59
N VAL A 45 -40.18 -18.07 10.15
CA VAL A 45 -40.80 -16.97 10.91
C VAL A 45 -41.77 -16.22 10.01
N SER A 46 -43.03 -16.09 10.43
CA SER A 46 -44.04 -15.35 9.67
C SER A 46 -43.60 -13.91 9.40
N ALA A 47 -43.94 -13.38 8.22
CA ALA A 47 -43.59 -12.00 7.85
C ALA A 47 -44.09 -10.97 8.88
N LYS A 48 -45.28 -11.20 9.47
CA LYS A 48 -45.86 -10.37 10.53
C LYS A 48 -45.00 -10.38 11.80
N THR A 49 -44.55 -11.55 12.24
CA THR A 49 -43.69 -11.68 13.43
C THR A 49 -42.31 -11.05 13.19
N ARG A 50 -41.76 -11.23 11.99
CA ARG A 50 -40.47 -10.65 11.59
C ARG A 50 -40.50 -9.12 11.66
N ALA A 51 -41.50 -8.49 11.01
CA ALA A 51 -41.66 -7.04 11.04
C ALA A 51 -41.81 -6.49 12.46
N LYS A 52 -42.55 -7.20 13.33
CA LYS A 52 -42.72 -6.82 14.75
C LYS A 52 -41.40 -6.82 15.52
N VAL A 53 -40.56 -7.84 15.30
CA VAL A 53 -39.26 -7.94 15.96
C VAL A 53 -38.27 -6.90 15.41
N GLU A 54 -38.25 -6.69 14.09
CA GLU A 54 -37.38 -5.67 13.47
C GLU A 54 -37.72 -4.25 13.94
N ALA A 55 -39.00 -3.93 14.12
CA ALA A 55 -39.45 -2.67 14.71
C ALA A 55 -38.95 -2.50 16.15
N ALA A 56 -39.09 -3.54 16.99
CA ALA A 56 -38.61 -3.53 18.37
C ALA A 56 -37.08 -3.37 18.46
N MET A 57 -36.33 -4.04 17.56
CA MET A 57 -34.87 -3.87 17.50
C MET A 57 -34.48 -2.43 17.16
N LYS A 58 -35.19 -1.81 16.20
CA LYS A 58 -34.94 -0.42 15.80
C LYS A 58 -35.27 0.57 16.92
N GLU A 59 -36.40 0.41 17.59
CA GLU A 59 -36.82 1.29 18.70
C GLU A 59 -35.86 1.22 19.89
N LEU A 60 -35.35 0.04 20.20
CA LEU A 60 -34.40 -0.16 21.30
C LEU A 60 -32.95 0.10 20.90
N ASN A 61 -32.67 0.46 19.64
CA ASN A 61 -31.30 0.51 19.08
C ASN A 61 -30.51 -0.78 19.38
N TYR A 62 -31.17 -1.94 19.33
CA TYR A 62 -30.53 -3.22 19.56
C TYR A 62 -29.62 -3.57 18.38
N ILE A 63 -28.33 -3.72 18.68
CA ILE A 63 -27.33 -4.20 17.73
C ILE A 63 -27.02 -5.66 18.08
N PRO A 64 -27.25 -6.62 17.17
CA PRO A 64 -26.88 -8.01 17.39
C PRO A 64 -25.41 -8.15 17.79
N ASN A 65 -25.16 -8.92 18.85
CA ASN A 65 -23.79 -9.15 19.30
C ASN A 65 -23.09 -10.14 18.36
N HIS A 66 -22.18 -9.63 17.53
CA HIS A 66 -21.40 -10.44 16.60
C HIS A 66 -20.58 -11.56 17.28
N ALA A 67 -20.03 -11.33 18.47
CA ALA A 67 -19.31 -12.38 19.22
C ALA A 67 -20.26 -13.52 19.65
N ALA A 68 -21.49 -13.19 20.03
CA ALA A 68 -22.52 -14.18 20.35
C ALA A 68 -23.02 -14.92 19.08
N GLN A 69 -23.10 -14.23 17.94
CA GLN A 69 -23.44 -14.86 16.65
C GLN A 69 -22.35 -15.81 16.15
N GLN A 70 -21.07 -15.44 16.32
CA GLN A 70 -19.93 -16.31 16.03
C GLN A 70 -19.96 -17.58 16.89
N LEU A 71 -20.30 -17.46 18.19
CA LEU A 71 -20.47 -18.60 19.09
C LEU A 71 -21.67 -19.48 18.71
N ALA A 72 -22.71 -18.90 18.11
CA ALA A 72 -23.91 -19.60 17.64
C ALA A 72 -23.76 -20.22 16.24
N GLY A 73 -22.55 -20.24 15.67
CA GLY A 73 -22.24 -20.93 14.40
C GLY A 73 -22.52 -20.11 13.13
N LYS A 74 -22.87 -18.82 13.24
CA LYS A 74 -22.96 -17.92 12.08
C LYS A 74 -21.68 -17.11 11.95
N GLN A 75 -20.81 -17.54 11.04
CA GLN A 75 -19.53 -16.89 10.82
C GLN A 75 -19.58 -16.04 9.56
N SER A 76 -19.82 -14.73 9.71
CA SER A 76 -19.31 -13.78 8.72
C SER A 76 -17.78 -13.83 8.78
N PRO A 77 -17.08 -14.01 7.64
CA PRO A 77 -15.62 -14.07 7.65
C PRO A 77 -15.02 -12.83 8.28
N LEU A 78 -14.01 -13.01 9.13
CA LEU A 78 -13.24 -11.92 9.71
C LEU A 78 -11.80 -12.03 9.20
N ILE A 79 -11.41 -11.11 8.33
CA ILE A 79 -10.08 -11.08 7.72
C ILE A 79 -9.15 -10.26 8.62
N GLY A 80 -8.07 -10.88 9.06
CA GLY A 80 -6.97 -10.17 9.71
C GLY A 80 -6.03 -9.58 8.66
N VAL A 81 -5.61 -8.32 8.84
CA VAL A 81 -4.60 -7.70 7.97
C VAL A 81 -3.45 -7.23 8.85
N ALA A 82 -2.31 -7.91 8.74
CA ALA A 82 -1.04 -7.43 9.28
C ALA A 82 -0.38 -6.53 8.24
N THR A 83 -0.08 -5.28 8.59
CA THR A 83 0.47 -4.32 7.62
C THR A 83 1.45 -3.35 8.28
N ILE A 84 2.36 -2.78 7.49
CA ILE A 84 3.23 -1.69 7.93
C ILE A 84 2.47 -0.36 8.09
N ASN A 85 3.19 0.72 8.37
CA ASN A 85 2.63 2.05 8.60
C ASN A 85 1.69 2.51 7.45
N LEU A 86 0.44 2.80 7.79
CA LEU A 86 -0.59 3.29 6.86
C LEU A 86 -0.43 4.77 6.46
N ALA A 87 0.54 5.49 7.03
CA ALA A 87 0.97 6.77 6.51
C ALA A 87 1.70 6.64 5.15
N LEU A 88 2.17 5.44 4.81
CA LEU A 88 2.75 5.13 3.50
C LEU A 88 1.63 4.88 2.48
N HIS A 89 1.86 5.35 1.25
CA HIS A 89 0.84 5.31 0.19
C HIS A 89 0.39 3.89 -0.16
N ALA A 90 1.28 3.03 -0.64
CA ALA A 90 0.90 1.69 -1.11
C ALA A 90 0.19 0.85 -0.02
N PRO A 91 0.69 0.75 1.23
CA PRO A 91 -0.02 0.04 2.29
C PRO A 91 -1.43 0.56 2.55
N SER A 92 -1.62 1.89 2.54
CA SER A 92 -2.95 2.51 2.74
C SER A 92 -3.93 2.14 1.63
N GLN A 93 -3.49 2.18 0.36
CA GLN A 93 -4.32 1.87 -0.80
C GLN A 93 -4.68 0.38 -0.85
N ILE A 94 -3.72 -0.49 -0.53
CA ILE A 94 -3.94 -1.94 -0.43
C ILE A 94 -5.00 -2.26 0.64
N VAL A 95 -4.87 -1.67 1.83
CA VAL A 95 -5.86 -1.87 2.91
C VAL A 95 -7.24 -1.33 2.54
N ALA A 96 -7.31 -0.17 1.89
CA ALA A 96 -8.58 0.37 1.41
C ALA A 96 -9.25 -0.56 0.38
N ALA A 97 -8.49 -1.11 -0.57
CA ALA A 97 -8.98 -2.06 -1.56
C ALA A 97 -9.43 -3.38 -0.92
N ILE A 98 -8.67 -3.93 0.03
CA ILE A 98 -9.05 -5.11 0.82
C ILE A 98 -10.36 -4.85 1.57
N LYS A 99 -10.46 -3.71 2.26
CA LYS A 99 -11.68 -3.35 3.01
C LYS A 99 -12.89 -3.25 2.11
N SER A 100 -12.75 -2.56 0.97
CA SER A 100 -13.83 -2.42 0.00
C SER A 100 -14.29 -3.77 -0.54
N ARG A 101 -13.37 -4.70 -0.82
CA ARG A 101 -13.74 -6.03 -1.30
C ARG A 101 -14.35 -6.89 -0.20
N ALA A 102 -13.83 -6.83 1.02
CA ALA A 102 -14.37 -7.57 2.16
C ALA A 102 -15.85 -7.20 2.40
N ASP A 103 -16.19 -5.92 2.35
CA ASP A 103 -17.59 -5.46 2.51
C ASP A 103 -18.52 -6.03 1.44
N GLN A 104 -18.07 -6.07 0.18
CA GLN A 104 -18.84 -6.65 -0.93
C GLN A 104 -19.07 -8.16 -0.76
N SER A 105 -18.16 -8.86 -0.07
CA SER A 105 -18.24 -10.28 0.21
C SER A 105 -18.89 -10.60 1.57
N GLY A 106 -19.44 -9.60 2.27
CA GLY A 106 -20.03 -9.77 3.61
C GLY A 106 -19.03 -10.13 4.70
N ALA A 107 -17.73 -9.91 4.45
CA ALA A 107 -16.65 -10.10 5.39
C ALA A 107 -16.31 -8.80 6.13
N SER A 108 -15.77 -8.94 7.34
CA SER A 108 -15.21 -7.83 8.11
C SER A 108 -13.69 -7.85 8.09
N VAL A 109 -13.05 -6.71 8.34
CA VAL A 109 -11.59 -6.59 8.39
C VAL A 109 -11.15 -6.07 9.76
N VAL A 110 -10.11 -6.67 10.32
CA VAL A 110 -9.39 -6.16 11.49
C VAL A 110 -7.92 -5.98 11.16
N ILE A 111 -7.39 -4.79 11.44
CA ILE A 111 -6.02 -4.41 11.07
C ILE A 111 -5.11 -4.47 12.29
N ALA A 112 -3.92 -5.05 12.12
CA ALA A 112 -2.81 -5.01 13.07
C ALA A 112 -1.61 -4.33 12.38
N MET A 113 -1.29 -3.12 12.81
CA MET A 113 -0.17 -2.36 12.26
C MET A 113 1.14 -2.76 12.94
N VAL A 114 2.18 -3.02 12.16
CA VAL A 114 3.53 -3.41 12.61
C VAL A 114 4.42 -2.17 12.55
N GLU A 115 4.68 -1.53 13.69
CA GLU A 115 5.45 -0.27 13.77
C GLU A 115 6.96 -0.48 13.63
N SER A 116 7.49 -1.49 14.31
CA SER A 116 8.89 -1.93 14.19
C SER A 116 8.91 -3.08 13.20
N GLY A 117 9.45 -2.88 12.00
CA GLY A 117 9.60 -3.97 11.02
C GLY A 117 10.37 -5.17 11.59
N GLY A 118 10.29 -6.30 10.89
CA GLY A 118 10.96 -7.55 11.29
C GLY A 118 9.99 -8.65 11.73
N VAL A 119 10.53 -9.87 11.81
CA VAL A 119 9.74 -11.11 11.97
C VAL A 119 8.97 -11.16 13.30
N GLU A 120 9.60 -10.80 14.42
CA GLU A 120 9.00 -10.91 15.76
C GLU A 120 7.76 -10.02 15.91
N ALA A 121 7.82 -8.80 15.39
CA ALA A 121 6.71 -7.85 15.43
C ALA A 121 5.55 -8.32 14.53
N CYS A 122 5.86 -8.94 13.40
CA CYS A 122 4.86 -9.56 12.53
C CYS A 122 4.21 -10.78 13.19
N GLU A 123 4.98 -11.65 13.85
CA GLU A 123 4.43 -12.80 14.60
C GLU A 123 3.51 -12.34 15.73
N LYS A 124 3.89 -11.29 16.47
CA LYS A 124 3.03 -10.68 17.49
C LYS A 124 1.71 -10.14 16.89
N ALA A 125 1.78 -9.50 15.71
CA ALA A 125 0.58 -9.06 15.00
C ALA A 125 -0.31 -10.24 14.62
N VAL A 126 0.28 -11.33 14.08
CA VAL A 126 -0.44 -12.57 13.78
C VAL A 126 -1.11 -13.16 15.03
N HIS A 127 -0.40 -13.29 16.15
CA HIS A 127 -0.98 -13.79 17.39
C HIS A 127 -2.17 -12.94 17.88
N ASN A 128 -2.06 -11.62 17.80
CA ASN A 128 -3.15 -10.71 18.15
C ASN A 128 -4.38 -10.87 17.24
N LEU A 129 -4.16 -11.13 15.95
CA LEU A 129 -5.22 -11.41 14.99
C LEU A 129 -5.88 -12.78 15.28
N LEU A 130 -5.09 -13.81 15.55
CA LEU A 130 -5.60 -15.14 15.94
C LEU A 130 -6.45 -15.09 17.22
N ALA A 131 -6.05 -14.27 18.20
CA ALA A 131 -6.84 -14.07 19.43
C ALA A 131 -8.24 -13.50 19.15
N ARG A 132 -8.43 -12.82 18.01
CA ARG A 132 -9.73 -12.31 17.53
C ARG A 132 -10.50 -13.31 16.65
N ARG A 133 -10.01 -14.55 16.52
CA ARG A 133 -10.62 -15.63 15.73
C ARG A 133 -10.86 -15.24 14.27
N VAL A 134 -9.87 -14.60 13.66
CA VAL A 134 -9.87 -14.32 12.22
C VAL A 134 -9.94 -15.63 11.43
N THR A 135 -10.66 -15.62 10.30
CA THR A 135 -10.86 -16.77 9.40
C THR A 135 -9.79 -16.88 8.31
N GLY A 136 -8.95 -15.86 8.19
CA GLY A 136 -7.81 -15.78 7.28
C GLY A 136 -6.99 -14.52 7.55
N ILE A 137 -5.70 -14.53 7.21
CA ILE A 137 -4.78 -13.43 7.44
C ILE A 137 -4.12 -12.99 6.13
N ILE A 138 -4.16 -11.71 5.83
CA ILE A 138 -3.35 -11.06 4.80
C ILE A 138 -2.16 -10.39 5.47
N ILE A 139 -0.96 -10.62 4.95
CA ILE A 139 0.29 -10.07 5.48
C ILE A 139 0.92 -9.17 4.42
N ASN A 140 0.81 -7.87 4.66
CA ASN A 140 1.43 -6.79 3.89
C ASN A 140 2.60 -6.18 4.69
N VAL A 141 3.56 -7.03 5.03
CA VAL A 141 4.78 -6.71 5.77
C VAL A 141 5.95 -7.30 5.00
N PRO A 142 7.04 -6.54 4.76
CA PRO A 142 8.21 -7.06 4.05
C PRO A 142 8.85 -8.18 4.86
N LEU A 143 8.89 -9.38 4.30
CA LEU A 143 9.48 -10.55 4.94
C LEU A 143 10.40 -11.31 3.97
N GLU A 144 11.57 -11.69 4.47
CA GLU A 144 12.45 -12.63 3.79
C GLU A 144 11.86 -14.05 3.82
N ASN A 145 12.41 -14.95 2.99
CA ASN A 145 11.85 -16.29 2.80
C ASN A 145 11.64 -17.07 4.11
N ASP A 146 12.67 -17.14 4.95
CA ASP A 146 12.61 -17.90 6.20
C ASP A 146 11.65 -17.26 7.20
N ASP A 147 11.55 -15.94 7.21
CA ASP A 147 10.69 -15.21 8.13
C ASP A 147 9.23 -15.29 7.69
N ALA A 148 8.94 -15.23 6.38
CA ALA A 148 7.62 -15.51 5.85
C ALA A 148 7.14 -16.93 6.20
N LEU A 149 8.03 -17.93 6.11
CA LEU A 149 7.74 -19.31 6.53
C LEU A 149 7.49 -19.43 8.04
N LYS A 150 8.26 -18.73 8.88
CA LYS A 150 8.03 -18.69 10.34
C LYS A 150 6.66 -18.08 10.66
N VAL A 151 6.36 -16.93 10.06
CA VAL A 151 5.09 -16.22 10.25
C VAL A 151 3.90 -17.06 9.74
N ALA A 152 4.05 -17.76 8.62
CA ALA A 152 3.04 -18.68 8.11
C ALA A 152 2.77 -19.83 9.10
N ARG A 153 3.82 -20.41 9.71
CA ARG A 153 3.68 -21.44 10.75
C ARG A 153 3.00 -20.91 12.00
N ALA A 154 3.29 -19.67 12.40
CA ALA A 154 2.67 -19.03 13.56
C ALA A 154 1.15 -18.87 13.42
N ALA A 155 0.62 -18.83 12.20
CA ALA A 155 -0.82 -18.78 11.93
C ALA A 155 -1.57 -20.11 12.14
N GLY A 156 -0.85 -21.22 12.31
CA GLY A 156 -1.44 -22.55 12.51
C GLY A 156 -2.32 -22.98 11.33
N ASN A 157 -3.60 -23.27 11.60
CA ASN A 157 -4.56 -23.72 10.58
C ASN A 157 -5.27 -22.56 9.85
N VAL A 158 -5.02 -21.31 10.24
CA VAL A 158 -5.65 -20.16 9.60
C VAL A 158 -4.93 -19.86 8.28
N PRO A 159 -5.64 -19.78 7.14
CA PRO A 159 -5.05 -19.44 5.85
C PRO A 159 -4.30 -18.10 5.90
N VAL A 160 -3.12 -18.06 5.29
CA VAL A 160 -2.28 -16.84 5.21
C VAL A 160 -1.96 -16.52 3.76
N LEU A 161 -2.11 -15.26 3.38
CA LEU A 161 -1.71 -14.71 2.08
C LEU A 161 -0.72 -13.57 2.26
N PHE A 162 0.43 -13.63 1.58
CA PHE A 162 1.50 -12.64 1.67
C PHE A 162 1.48 -11.69 0.46
N LEU A 163 1.72 -10.39 0.69
CA LEU A 163 1.71 -9.35 -0.35
C LEU A 163 3.07 -8.63 -0.54
N ASP A 164 4.04 -8.83 0.36
CA ASP A 164 5.38 -8.20 0.29
C ASP A 164 6.47 -9.23 0.62
N VAL A 165 6.61 -10.19 -0.28
CA VAL A 165 7.62 -11.27 -0.26
C VAL A 165 8.18 -11.45 -1.67
N SER A 166 9.23 -12.25 -1.84
CA SER A 166 9.70 -12.64 -3.17
C SER A 166 8.70 -13.59 -3.83
N GLU A 167 8.55 -13.50 -5.15
CA GLU A 167 7.83 -14.50 -5.97
C GLU A 167 8.41 -15.92 -5.86
N ARG A 168 9.62 -16.07 -5.30
CA ARG A 168 10.29 -17.35 -5.06
C ARG A 168 10.07 -17.88 -3.65
N THR A 169 9.47 -17.09 -2.76
CA THR A 169 9.17 -17.53 -1.40
C THR A 169 8.10 -18.64 -1.45
N PRO A 170 8.31 -19.81 -0.82
CA PRO A 170 7.37 -20.94 -0.89
C PRO A 170 6.19 -20.77 0.08
N VAL A 171 5.43 -19.68 -0.10
CA VAL A 171 4.19 -19.37 0.65
C VAL A 171 3.07 -19.08 -0.35
N ASN A 172 1.84 -18.83 0.13
CA ASN A 172 0.80 -18.29 -0.76
C ASN A 172 0.97 -16.78 -0.85
N SER A 173 1.15 -16.25 -2.05
CA SER A 173 1.34 -14.82 -2.25
C SER A 173 0.65 -14.29 -3.50
N ILE A 174 0.31 -12.99 -3.47
CA ILE A 174 -0.04 -12.20 -4.64
C ILE A 174 0.87 -10.98 -4.62
N VAL A 175 1.76 -10.89 -5.61
CA VAL A 175 2.75 -9.81 -5.72
C VAL A 175 2.76 -9.27 -7.13
N PHE A 176 3.14 -8.00 -7.31
CA PHE A 176 3.36 -7.45 -8.65
C PHE A 176 4.70 -7.89 -9.21
N SER A 177 4.78 -8.10 -10.53
CA SER A 177 6.04 -8.43 -11.19
C SER A 177 7.01 -7.25 -11.17
N HIS A 178 7.98 -7.30 -10.25
CA HIS A 178 9.07 -6.33 -10.19
C HIS A 178 10.02 -6.45 -11.38
N GLU A 179 10.22 -7.67 -11.91
CA GLU A 179 11.03 -7.90 -13.10
C GLU A 179 10.44 -7.18 -14.32
N GLU A 180 9.14 -7.36 -14.57
CA GLU A 180 8.45 -6.70 -15.67
C GLU A 180 8.43 -5.18 -15.52
N GLY A 181 8.19 -4.67 -14.30
CA GLY A 181 8.23 -3.23 -14.06
C GLY A 181 9.62 -2.62 -14.26
N ALA A 182 10.67 -3.35 -13.88
CA ALA A 182 12.04 -2.94 -14.15
C ALA A 182 12.37 -2.97 -15.64
N ARG A 183 11.95 -4.03 -16.35
CA ARG A 183 12.10 -4.18 -17.79
C ARG A 183 11.48 -3.01 -18.54
N LEU A 184 10.21 -2.72 -18.27
CA LEU A 184 9.46 -1.62 -18.89
C LEU A 184 10.14 -0.26 -18.65
N GLY A 185 10.61 0.02 -17.44
CA GLY A 185 11.29 1.27 -17.13
C GLY A 185 12.64 1.40 -17.84
N VAL A 186 13.47 0.34 -17.81
CA VAL A 186 14.78 0.34 -18.46
C VAL A 186 14.62 0.44 -19.97
N GLU A 187 13.86 -0.45 -20.60
CA GLU A 187 13.66 -0.47 -22.05
C GLU A 187 13.11 0.87 -22.56
N HIS A 188 12.14 1.46 -21.86
CA HIS A 188 11.61 2.77 -22.26
C HIS A 188 12.68 3.87 -22.30
N LEU A 189 13.61 3.90 -21.34
CA LEU A 189 14.72 4.84 -21.36
C LEU A 189 15.70 4.55 -22.51
N LEU A 190 16.00 3.28 -22.77
CA LEU A 190 16.90 2.86 -23.85
C LEU A 190 16.32 3.17 -25.23
N GLU A 191 15.02 2.93 -25.44
CA GLU A 191 14.28 3.29 -26.66
C GLU A 191 14.32 4.81 -26.92
N HIS A 192 14.39 5.61 -25.85
CA HIS A 192 14.58 7.06 -25.93
C HIS A 192 16.07 7.47 -26.05
N GLY A 193 17.00 6.53 -26.15
CA GLY A 193 18.43 6.80 -26.37
C GLY A 193 19.22 7.15 -25.11
N HIS A 194 18.67 6.93 -23.92
CA HIS A 194 19.40 7.14 -22.67
C HIS A 194 20.44 6.03 -22.46
N GLN A 195 21.67 6.42 -22.10
CA GLN A 195 22.73 5.50 -21.70
C GLN A 195 23.32 5.85 -20.32
N ARG A 196 23.17 7.11 -19.88
CA ARG A 196 23.64 7.60 -18.58
C ARG A 196 22.49 7.62 -17.59
N ILE A 197 22.21 6.47 -16.99
CA ILE A 197 21.02 6.27 -16.14
C ILE A 197 21.47 6.20 -14.67
N ALA A 198 20.80 6.94 -13.78
CA ALA A 198 20.93 6.77 -12.34
C ALA A 198 19.74 5.96 -11.79
N LEU A 199 19.95 5.27 -10.68
CA LEU A 199 18.93 4.50 -9.98
C LEU A 199 18.71 5.11 -8.59
N LEU A 200 17.47 5.42 -8.23
CA LEU A 200 17.08 5.78 -6.87
C LEU A 200 16.15 4.72 -6.31
N SER A 201 16.71 3.88 -5.44
CA SER A 201 16.00 2.80 -4.75
C SER A 201 15.26 3.30 -3.50
N GLY A 202 14.33 2.48 -3.00
CA GLY A 202 13.82 2.62 -1.63
C GLY A 202 14.81 2.02 -0.60
N PRO A 203 14.43 1.92 0.68
CA PRO A 203 15.30 1.46 1.76
C PRO A 203 15.58 -0.04 1.64
N THR A 204 16.68 -0.39 0.98
CA THR A 204 17.01 -1.78 0.61
C THR A 204 17.24 -2.68 1.82
N SER A 205 17.65 -2.13 2.96
CA SER A 205 17.81 -2.88 4.21
C SER A 205 16.47 -3.32 4.84
N LYS A 206 15.36 -2.65 4.52
CA LYS A 206 14.06 -2.82 5.20
C LYS A 206 12.91 -3.24 4.30
N SER A 207 13.11 -3.25 2.98
CA SER A 207 12.04 -3.56 2.01
C SER A 207 12.50 -4.58 0.98
N VAL A 208 11.78 -5.71 0.93
CA VAL A 208 11.93 -6.74 -0.10
C VAL A 208 11.65 -6.14 -1.48
N SER A 209 10.53 -5.44 -1.62
CA SER A 209 10.17 -4.73 -2.86
C SER A 209 11.24 -3.74 -3.35
N ALA A 210 11.89 -2.98 -2.45
CA ALA A 210 13.00 -2.09 -2.84
C ALA A 210 14.19 -2.86 -3.41
N ARG A 211 14.62 -3.94 -2.75
CA ARG A 211 15.73 -4.80 -3.20
C ARG A 211 15.43 -5.42 -4.55
N LEU A 212 14.23 -5.97 -4.72
CA LEU A 212 13.81 -6.64 -5.95
C LEU A 212 13.75 -5.67 -7.14
N ARG A 213 13.16 -4.48 -6.96
CA ARG A 213 13.16 -3.44 -8.01
C ARG A 213 14.58 -3.03 -8.42
N LEU A 214 15.46 -2.78 -7.43
CA LEU A 214 16.85 -2.39 -7.69
C LEU A 214 17.63 -3.49 -8.41
N ALA A 215 17.52 -4.74 -7.95
CA ALA A 215 18.18 -5.89 -8.56
C ALA A 215 17.72 -6.09 -10.01
N SER A 216 16.40 -6.01 -10.27
CA SER A 216 15.85 -6.16 -11.62
C SER A 216 16.26 -5.03 -12.57
N TRP A 217 16.37 -3.78 -12.11
CA TRP A 217 16.94 -2.70 -12.94
C TRP A 217 18.39 -2.95 -13.28
N HIS A 218 19.20 -3.37 -12.31
CA HIS A 218 20.60 -3.66 -12.53
C HIS A 218 20.79 -4.78 -13.57
N GLU A 219 20.04 -5.87 -13.43
CA GLU A 219 20.06 -6.99 -14.37
C GLU A 219 19.67 -6.55 -15.79
N HIS A 220 18.60 -5.75 -15.94
CA HIS A 220 18.17 -5.27 -17.25
C HIS A 220 19.19 -4.32 -17.88
N LEU A 221 19.79 -3.40 -17.12
CA LEU A 221 20.87 -2.55 -17.65
C LEU A 221 22.07 -3.38 -18.09
N GLN A 222 22.45 -4.40 -17.33
CA GLN A 222 23.55 -5.30 -17.68
C GLN A 222 23.30 -6.09 -18.97
N ARG A 223 22.05 -6.53 -19.24
CA ARG A 223 21.67 -7.19 -20.50
C ARG A 223 21.95 -6.31 -21.73
N HIS A 224 21.96 -4.98 -21.55
CA HIS A 224 22.32 -3.99 -22.57
C HIS A 224 23.74 -3.44 -22.43
N GLN A 225 24.62 -4.10 -21.66
CA GLN A 225 25.99 -3.69 -21.37
C GLN A 225 26.12 -2.27 -20.78
N LEU A 226 25.08 -1.81 -20.06
CA LEU A 226 25.08 -0.53 -19.36
C LEU A 226 25.27 -0.73 -17.86
N GLN A 227 25.92 0.25 -17.24
CA GLN A 227 26.05 0.35 -15.79
C GLN A 227 25.43 1.68 -15.34
N PRO A 228 24.75 1.72 -14.19
CA PRO A 228 24.20 2.97 -13.68
C PRO A 228 25.34 3.94 -13.31
N VAL A 229 25.17 5.22 -13.65
CA VAL A 229 26.17 6.26 -13.30
C VAL A 229 26.14 6.63 -11.83
N ALA A 230 25.04 6.33 -11.14
CA ALA A 230 24.86 6.44 -9.71
C ALA A 230 23.78 5.48 -9.22
N ILE A 231 23.94 4.96 -8.01
CA ILE A 231 22.92 4.22 -7.27
C ILE A 231 22.71 4.97 -5.96
N LEU A 232 21.48 5.39 -5.72
CA LEU A 232 21.04 6.16 -4.57
C LEU A 232 20.03 5.33 -3.76
N GLU A 233 19.94 5.60 -2.47
CA GLU A 233 18.96 4.96 -1.57
C GLU A 233 18.14 6.05 -0.86
N GLY A 234 16.82 5.96 -1.01
CA GLY A 234 15.85 6.77 -0.27
C GLY A 234 15.06 5.93 0.74
N ASP A 235 14.05 6.55 1.34
CA ASP A 235 13.23 5.94 2.40
C ASP A 235 11.73 5.91 2.06
N TRP A 236 11.40 6.03 0.77
CA TRP A 236 10.07 6.21 0.19
C TRP A 236 9.49 7.62 0.28
N SER A 237 10.10 8.55 1.03
CA SER A 237 9.61 9.91 1.15
C SER A 237 10.01 10.80 -0.04
N ALA A 238 9.18 11.78 -0.37
CA ALA A 238 9.57 12.80 -1.34
C ALA A 238 10.83 13.56 -0.93
N LEU A 239 11.02 13.78 0.38
CA LEU A 239 12.20 14.46 0.88
C LEU A 239 13.48 13.67 0.63
N SER A 240 13.49 12.34 0.81
CA SER A 240 14.67 11.54 0.52
C SER A 240 15.04 11.59 -0.95
N GLY A 241 14.05 11.54 -1.86
CA GLY A 241 14.32 11.67 -3.30
C GLY A 241 14.93 13.02 -3.68
N PHE A 242 14.49 14.10 -3.03
CA PHE A 242 15.07 15.43 -3.19
C PHE A 242 16.53 15.47 -2.70
N GLN A 243 16.79 15.03 -1.47
CA GLN A 243 18.11 15.10 -0.85
C GLN A 243 19.14 14.26 -1.62
N GLN A 244 18.79 13.02 -1.96
CA GLN A 244 19.69 12.12 -2.69
C GLN A 244 20.03 12.67 -4.09
N THR A 245 19.03 13.20 -4.80
CA THR A 245 19.25 13.78 -6.13
C THR A 245 20.06 15.07 -6.05
N GLN A 246 19.75 15.95 -5.09
CA GLN A 246 20.50 17.19 -4.90
C GLN A 246 21.97 16.91 -4.61
N GLN A 247 22.27 15.96 -3.71
CA GLN A 247 23.63 15.56 -3.40
C GLN A 247 24.37 14.99 -4.62
N MET A 248 23.72 14.13 -5.42
CA MET A 248 24.28 13.59 -6.65
C MET A 248 24.65 14.70 -7.65
N LEU A 249 23.74 15.66 -7.88
CA LEU A 249 23.96 16.76 -8.81
C LEU A 249 25.05 17.73 -8.33
N LEU A 250 25.09 18.04 -7.03
CA LEU A 250 26.14 18.90 -6.43
C LEU A 250 27.53 18.25 -6.50
N ASN A 251 27.61 16.93 -6.47
CA ASN A 251 28.85 16.19 -6.66
C ASN A 251 29.29 16.09 -8.13
N GLY A 252 28.54 16.70 -9.07
CA GLY A 252 28.88 16.74 -10.49
C GLY A 252 28.44 15.51 -11.29
N THR A 253 27.72 14.56 -10.68
CA THR A 253 27.19 13.40 -11.40
C THR A 253 25.90 13.79 -12.11
N LEU A 254 26.00 13.99 -13.43
CA LEU A 254 24.87 14.34 -14.30
C LEU A 254 24.43 13.11 -15.13
N PRO A 255 23.36 12.40 -14.71
CA PRO A 255 22.68 11.42 -15.56
C PRO A 255 21.82 12.13 -16.62
N THR A 256 21.41 11.41 -17.65
CA THR A 256 20.37 11.88 -18.58
C THR A 256 18.99 11.30 -18.24
N ALA A 257 18.93 10.28 -17.39
CA ALA A 257 17.67 9.76 -16.86
C ALA A 257 17.84 9.16 -15.46
N ILE A 258 16.75 9.13 -14.68
CA ILE A 258 16.68 8.53 -13.35
C ILE A 258 15.48 7.59 -13.27
N LEU A 259 15.73 6.33 -12.89
CA LEU A 259 14.69 5.38 -12.48
C LEU A 259 14.48 5.51 -10.97
N VAL A 260 13.25 5.76 -10.54
CA VAL A 260 12.92 6.03 -9.14
C VAL A 260 11.92 5.02 -8.61
N ALA A 261 12.18 4.50 -7.40
CA ALA A 261 11.47 3.33 -6.89
C ALA A 261 10.03 3.61 -6.43
N ASN A 262 9.60 4.87 -6.31
CA ASN A 262 8.19 5.23 -6.18
C ASN A 262 7.93 6.68 -6.65
N ASP A 263 6.66 7.02 -6.84
CA ASP A 263 6.24 8.35 -7.30
C ASP A 263 6.49 9.46 -6.27
N GLN A 264 6.47 9.16 -4.96
CA GLN A 264 6.77 10.16 -3.94
C GLN A 264 8.23 10.60 -4.02
N MET A 265 9.18 9.66 -4.06
CA MET A 265 10.59 10.00 -4.26
C MET A 265 10.80 10.67 -5.62
N ALA A 266 10.09 10.25 -6.66
CA ALA A 266 10.18 10.86 -7.98
C ALA A 266 9.77 12.35 -7.95
N LEU A 267 8.76 12.73 -7.18
CA LEU A 267 8.43 14.14 -6.93
C LEU A 267 9.62 14.91 -6.34
N GLY A 268 10.29 14.30 -5.36
CA GLY A 268 11.52 14.84 -4.77
C GLY A 268 12.65 15.02 -5.79
N VAL A 269 12.87 14.00 -6.62
CA VAL A 269 13.84 14.05 -7.73
C VAL A 269 13.53 15.19 -8.68
N MET A 270 12.28 15.31 -9.13
CA MET A 270 11.84 16.35 -10.05
C MET A 270 12.04 17.75 -9.47
N ARG A 271 11.76 17.91 -8.16
CA ARG A 271 12.04 19.16 -7.43
C ARG A 271 13.54 19.46 -7.40
N ALA A 272 14.38 18.50 -7.07
CA ALA A 272 15.84 18.70 -7.00
C ALA A 272 16.43 19.07 -8.37
N ILE A 273 15.98 18.42 -9.45
CA ILE A 273 16.37 18.76 -10.83
C ILE A 273 16.01 20.21 -11.14
N SER A 274 14.76 20.60 -10.84
CA SER A 274 14.24 21.94 -11.11
C SER A 274 14.96 23.03 -10.31
N GLU A 275 15.20 22.80 -9.01
CA GLU A 275 15.93 23.74 -8.14
C GLU A 275 17.41 23.84 -8.49
N TYR A 276 18.01 22.81 -9.08
CA TYR A 276 19.36 22.86 -9.64
C TYR A 276 19.43 23.67 -10.95
N GLY A 277 18.27 24.05 -11.53
CA GLY A 277 18.19 24.84 -12.76
C GLY A 277 18.10 23.98 -14.04
N LEU A 278 17.84 22.68 -13.93
CA LEU A 278 17.64 21.77 -15.04
C LEU A 278 16.14 21.50 -15.27
N ARG A 279 15.78 21.11 -16.50
CA ARG A 279 14.40 20.82 -16.89
C ARG A 279 14.15 19.32 -16.85
N VAL A 280 13.17 18.92 -16.05
CA VAL A 280 12.68 17.53 -16.03
C VAL A 280 12.16 17.12 -17.42
N GLY A 281 12.54 15.93 -17.86
CA GLY A 281 12.22 15.36 -19.16
C GLY A 281 13.12 15.84 -20.29
N SER A 282 13.55 17.11 -20.31
CA SER A 282 14.40 17.63 -21.39
C SER A 282 15.89 17.45 -21.10
N ASP A 283 16.32 17.82 -19.90
CA ASP A 283 17.72 17.70 -19.49
C ASP A 283 17.95 16.39 -18.72
N ILE A 284 16.99 16.01 -17.85
CA ILE A 284 17.00 14.74 -17.11
C ILE A 284 15.61 14.11 -17.14
N SER A 285 15.49 12.95 -17.78
CA SER A 285 14.26 12.15 -17.78
C SER A 285 14.04 11.47 -16.42
N VAL A 286 12.78 11.31 -16.01
CA VAL A 286 12.42 10.66 -14.74
C VAL A 286 11.29 9.65 -14.99
N ILE A 287 11.48 8.43 -14.50
CA ILE A 287 10.42 7.42 -14.43
C ILE A 287 10.20 7.05 -12.95
N GLY A 288 8.96 7.19 -12.49
CA GLY A 288 8.53 6.77 -11.17
C GLY A 288 8.02 5.33 -11.13
N TYR A 289 7.36 4.99 -10.03
CA TYR A 289 6.74 3.69 -9.80
C TYR A 289 5.51 3.89 -8.91
N ASP A 290 4.45 3.12 -9.15
CA ASP A 290 3.15 3.01 -8.46
C ASP A 290 1.95 3.55 -9.28
N ASP A 291 2.12 4.62 -10.07
CA ASP A 291 1.02 5.36 -10.72
C ASP A 291 -0.02 5.89 -9.74
N THR A 292 0.48 6.64 -8.75
CA THR A 292 -0.36 7.35 -7.79
C THR A 292 -1.25 8.38 -8.48
N GLU A 293 -2.42 8.69 -7.90
CA GLU A 293 -3.34 9.69 -8.48
C GLU A 293 -2.63 11.04 -8.71
N ASP A 294 -1.87 11.49 -7.71
CA ASP A 294 -1.12 12.75 -7.73
C ASP A 294 -0.04 12.80 -8.82
N SER A 295 0.54 11.67 -9.21
CA SER A 295 1.62 11.61 -10.22
C SER A 295 1.19 12.16 -11.58
N SER A 296 -0.11 12.11 -11.88
CA SER A 296 -0.72 12.68 -13.09
C SER A 296 -0.73 14.21 -13.09
N CYS A 297 -0.65 14.81 -11.90
CA CYS A 297 -0.72 16.25 -11.66
C CYS A 297 0.65 16.86 -11.32
N TYR A 298 1.72 16.06 -11.30
CA TYR A 298 3.07 16.60 -11.16
C TYR A 298 3.42 17.53 -12.32
N ILE A 299 4.47 18.34 -12.14
CA ILE A 299 4.90 19.32 -13.14
C ILE A 299 6.31 18.95 -13.62
N PRO A 300 6.46 18.43 -14.86
CA PRO A 300 5.39 17.93 -15.75
C PRO A 300 4.83 16.57 -15.28
N PRO A 301 3.67 16.09 -15.80
CA PRO A 301 3.09 14.81 -15.37
C PRO A 301 4.04 13.63 -15.51
N LEU A 302 4.16 12.84 -14.44
CA LEU A 302 5.19 11.81 -14.29
C LEU A 302 4.89 10.53 -15.09
N THR A 303 5.84 10.11 -15.92
CA THR A 303 5.88 8.75 -16.47
C THR A 303 6.21 7.77 -15.35
N THR A 304 5.46 6.68 -15.22
CA THR A 304 5.56 5.78 -14.06
C THR A 304 5.13 4.35 -14.39
N ILE A 305 5.48 3.39 -13.55
CA ILE A 305 5.02 1.99 -13.65
C ILE A 305 3.79 1.80 -12.76
N ARG A 306 2.64 1.50 -13.36
CA ARG A 306 1.38 1.28 -12.63
C ARG A 306 1.38 -0.04 -11.88
N GLN A 307 0.98 0.03 -10.61
CA GLN A 307 0.54 -1.09 -9.81
C GLN A 307 -0.95 -0.93 -9.47
N ASP A 308 -1.80 -1.83 -9.95
CA ASP A 308 -3.25 -1.76 -9.72
C ASP A 308 -3.61 -2.29 -8.32
N PHE A 309 -3.43 -1.47 -7.28
CA PHE A 309 -3.77 -1.82 -5.91
C PHE A 309 -5.24 -2.27 -5.72
N PRO A 310 -6.24 -1.69 -6.42
CA PRO A 310 -7.59 -2.24 -6.44
C PRO A 310 -7.67 -3.69 -6.91
N VAL A 311 -6.97 -4.07 -7.99
CA VAL A 311 -6.88 -5.49 -8.43
C VAL A 311 -6.22 -6.35 -7.36
N LEU A 312 -5.09 -5.91 -6.80
CA LEU A 312 -4.40 -6.63 -5.72
C LEU A 312 -5.31 -6.88 -4.53
N GLY A 313 -5.97 -5.84 -4.01
CA GLY A 313 -6.86 -5.96 -2.85
C GLY A 313 -8.06 -6.87 -3.10
N ARG A 314 -8.66 -6.79 -4.30
CA ARG A 314 -9.75 -7.69 -4.69
C ARG A 314 -9.29 -9.15 -4.76
N GLY A 315 -8.22 -9.42 -5.51
CA GLY A 315 -7.64 -10.75 -5.64
C GLY A 315 -7.22 -11.33 -4.29
N SER A 316 -6.69 -10.49 -3.40
CA SER A 316 -6.25 -10.91 -2.06
C SER A 316 -7.40 -11.42 -1.19
N VAL A 317 -8.53 -10.69 -1.18
CA VAL A 317 -9.72 -11.12 -0.42
C VAL A 317 -10.33 -12.37 -1.03
N ASP A 318 -10.52 -12.40 -2.34
CA ASP A 318 -11.16 -13.52 -3.03
C ASP A 318 -10.36 -14.81 -2.86
N ARG A 319 -9.04 -14.72 -3.00
CA ARG A 319 -8.14 -15.85 -2.82
C ARG A 319 -8.12 -16.33 -1.38
N LEU A 320 -8.04 -15.43 -0.41
CA LEU A 320 -8.05 -15.81 1.00
C LEU A 320 -9.35 -16.53 1.39
N LEU A 321 -10.51 -16.04 0.94
CA LEU A 321 -11.80 -16.69 1.17
C LEU A 321 -11.91 -18.07 0.49
N ALA A 322 -11.37 -18.20 -0.73
CA ALA A 322 -11.30 -19.49 -1.42
C ALA A 322 -10.39 -20.49 -0.68
N MET A 323 -9.27 -20.04 -0.12
CA MET A 323 -8.38 -20.86 0.72
C MET A 323 -9.09 -21.36 1.98
N SER A 324 -9.89 -20.51 2.64
CA SER A 324 -10.67 -20.88 3.83
C SER A 324 -11.72 -21.97 3.57
N THR A 325 -12.14 -22.16 2.31
CA THR A 325 -13.11 -23.20 1.92
C THR A 325 -12.48 -24.42 1.24
N GLY A 326 -11.15 -24.45 1.08
CA GLY A 326 -10.43 -25.56 0.45
C GLY A 326 -10.44 -25.57 -1.08
N HIS A 327 -10.82 -24.47 -1.74
CA HIS A 327 -11.02 -24.41 -3.20
C HIS A 327 -9.93 -23.64 -3.98
N SER A 328 -8.88 -23.13 -3.32
CA SER A 328 -7.91 -22.26 -3.98
C SER A 328 -6.66 -22.99 -4.51
N PRO A 329 -6.13 -22.61 -5.68
CA PRO A 329 -4.78 -22.99 -6.08
C PRO A 329 -3.75 -22.43 -5.10
N SER A 330 -2.86 -23.30 -4.63
CA SER A 330 -1.72 -22.98 -3.76
C SER A 330 -0.59 -22.32 -4.55
N GLY A 331 0.16 -21.43 -3.91
CA GLY A 331 1.43 -20.90 -4.44
C GLY A 331 1.43 -19.40 -4.72
N ASN A 332 2.31 -18.97 -5.61
CA ASN A 332 2.53 -17.55 -5.90
C ASN A 332 1.76 -17.12 -7.15
N GLU A 333 1.16 -15.93 -7.08
CA GLU A 333 0.50 -15.27 -8.21
C GLU A 333 1.20 -13.95 -8.47
N LEU A 334 1.58 -13.74 -9.74
CA LEU A 334 2.20 -12.52 -10.22
C LEU A 334 1.18 -11.67 -10.95
N LEU A 335 0.92 -10.49 -10.41
CA LEU A 335 0.10 -9.48 -11.06
C LEU A 335 0.93 -8.69 -12.07
N PRO A 336 0.36 -8.39 -13.26
CA PRO A 336 1.03 -7.59 -14.26
C PRO A 336 1.18 -6.14 -13.77
N VAL A 337 2.16 -5.46 -14.35
CA VAL A 337 2.36 -4.02 -14.24
C VAL A 337 2.39 -3.42 -15.64
N SER A 338 2.23 -2.10 -15.76
CA SER A 338 2.24 -1.43 -17.05
C SER A 338 2.91 -0.06 -16.98
N LEU A 339 3.64 0.32 -18.02
CA LEU A 339 4.20 1.67 -18.14
C LEU A 339 3.10 2.68 -18.50
N ILE A 340 3.01 3.75 -17.74
CA ILE A 340 2.13 4.89 -17.99
C ILE A 340 2.99 6.03 -18.53
N GLN A 341 3.05 6.14 -19.85
CA GLN A 341 3.83 7.19 -20.52
C GLN A 341 3.17 8.56 -20.32
N ARG A 342 3.93 9.52 -19.79
CA ARG A 342 3.51 10.92 -19.64
C ARG A 342 4.56 11.89 -20.21
N LYS A 343 5.01 12.87 -19.42
CA LYS A 343 5.76 14.05 -19.91
C LYS A 343 7.17 14.18 -19.34
N THR A 344 7.61 13.25 -18.50
CA THR A 344 8.94 13.27 -17.85
C THR A 344 10.01 12.44 -18.57
N VAL A 345 9.73 11.88 -19.75
CA VAL A 345 10.73 11.16 -20.56
C VAL A 345 10.79 11.77 -21.96
N ARG A 346 11.98 12.16 -22.39
CA ARG A 346 12.28 12.57 -23.78
C ARG A 346 13.67 12.08 -24.14
N ARG A 347 13.99 12.08 -25.44
CA ARG A 347 15.34 11.77 -25.89
C ARG A 347 16.36 12.75 -25.29
N PRO A 348 17.50 12.28 -24.75
CA PRO A 348 18.52 13.16 -24.22
C PRO A 348 19.12 14.00 -25.35
N ASN A 349 19.19 15.32 -25.14
CA ASN A 349 19.71 16.36 -26.05
C ASN A 349 20.11 15.91 -27.46
N THR A 350 19.13 15.95 -28.37
CA THR A 350 19.36 16.21 -29.80
C THR A 350 19.30 17.70 -30.13
N GLU A 351 18.84 18.55 -29.20
CA GLU A 351 18.93 20.00 -29.32
C GLU A 351 20.30 20.45 -28.80
N THR A 352 21.23 20.61 -29.75
CA THR A 352 22.38 21.49 -29.53
C THR A 352 21.79 22.86 -29.18
N VAL A 353 22.01 23.33 -27.96
CA VAL A 353 21.81 24.75 -27.66
C VAL A 353 22.70 25.48 -28.67
N SER A 354 22.11 26.14 -29.66
CA SER A 354 22.90 26.89 -30.61
C SER A 354 23.66 27.97 -29.83
N GLY A 355 24.90 28.26 -30.23
CA GLY A 355 25.65 29.35 -29.60
C GLY A 355 24.86 30.66 -29.56
N GLU A 356 23.98 30.86 -30.54
CA GLU A 356 23.04 31.99 -30.61
C GLU A 356 22.01 31.98 -29.48
N MET A 357 21.35 30.87 -29.19
CA MET A 357 20.37 30.79 -28.08
C MET A 357 21.02 31.01 -26.71
N LEU A 358 22.25 30.50 -26.54
CA LEU A 358 23.02 30.73 -25.31
C LEU A 358 23.43 32.20 -25.19
N ALA A 359 23.93 32.81 -26.28
CA ALA A 359 24.30 34.21 -26.34
C ALA A 359 23.09 35.13 -26.10
N GLU A 360 21.91 34.80 -26.64
CA GLU A 360 20.70 35.59 -26.46
C GLU A 360 20.19 35.54 -25.01
N SER A 361 20.27 34.37 -24.37
CA SER A 361 19.93 34.18 -22.96
C SER A 361 20.89 34.93 -22.04
N LEU A 362 22.20 34.85 -22.31
CA LEU A 362 23.22 35.61 -21.58
C LEU A 362 23.05 37.13 -21.76
N MET A 363 22.73 37.60 -22.97
CA MET A 363 22.45 39.01 -23.22
C MET A 363 21.18 39.50 -22.51
N ARG A 364 20.12 38.69 -22.41
CA ARG A 364 18.93 39.04 -21.62
C ARG A 364 19.26 39.19 -20.14
N LEU A 365 20.01 38.25 -19.58
CA LEU A 365 20.49 38.32 -18.19
C LEU A 365 21.35 39.55 -17.95
N ALA A 366 22.32 39.83 -18.84
CA ALA A 366 23.16 41.02 -18.75
C ALA A 366 22.34 42.33 -18.78
N ARG A 367 21.32 42.40 -19.65
CA ARG A 367 20.39 43.56 -19.69
C ARG A 367 19.57 43.71 -18.42
N GLN A 368 19.11 42.61 -17.83
CA GLN A 368 18.37 42.64 -16.55
C GLN A 368 19.26 43.11 -15.41
N VAL A 369 20.50 42.62 -15.34
CA VAL A 369 21.48 43.06 -14.33
C VAL A 369 21.83 44.53 -14.50
N SER A 370 21.97 45.04 -15.73
CA SER A 370 22.25 46.47 -15.97
C SER A 370 21.12 47.44 -15.59
N ARG A 371 19.94 46.91 -15.25
CA ARG A 371 18.76 47.69 -14.84
C ARG A 371 18.53 47.66 -13.32
N LEU A 372 19.28 46.84 -12.60
CA LEU A 372 19.41 46.88 -11.14
C LEU A 372 20.47 47.93 -10.77
#